data_AF-A0A699RXL1-F1
#
_entry.id   AF-A0A699RXL1-F1
#
_cell.length_a   1.000
_cell.length_b   1.000
_cell.length_c   1.000
_cell.angle_alpha   90.00
_cell.angle_beta   90.00
_cell.angle_gamma   90.00
#
_symmetry.space_group_name_H-M   'P 1'
#
loop_
_entity.id
_entity.type
_entity.pdbx_description
1 polymer ?
#
loop_
_entity_poly.entity_id
_entity_poly.type
_entity_poly.pdbx_seq_one_letter_code
_entity_poly.pdbx_strand_id
1 'polypeptide(L)'
;MNKSIVYTDHSALKYLFAKKDAKARLFRWILLLQEFDFKVIDTRRAENYAADHLSRLENPYENIFDPKEINETFHLESLNKVAHKDPSTPWFVDLANYHARNFIIKGMTSQQKQKFFKDARHYFLDDPYLFKTCADQIIRRCVAGKKLLTSSMLVIVDPPGD
;
A
#
# COMPACT_ATOMS: atom_id res chain seq x y z
N MET A 1 -23.40 -5.63 1.18
CA MET A 1 -22.48 -4.77 1.95
C MET A 1 -23.33 -3.96 2.91
N ASN A 2 -23.00 -3.99 4.21
CA ASN A 2 -23.73 -3.23 5.23
C ASN A 2 -23.13 -1.84 5.31
N LYS A 3 -23.95 -0.83 5.03
CA LYS A 3 -23.53 0.57 5.04
C LYS A 3 -23.58 1.10 6.48
N SER A 4 -22.42 1.45 7.02
CA SER A 4 -22.30 1.96 8.38
C SER A 4 -22.38 3.48 8.41
N ILE A 5 -22.91 4.06 9.50
CA ILE A 5 -22.94 5.51 9.70
C ILE A 5 -22.07 5.83 10.91
N VAL A 6 -21.11 6.72 10.73
CA VAL A 6 -20.19 7.18 11.77
C VAL A 6 -20.55 8.61 12.14
N TYR A 7 -20.98 8.81 13.37
CA TYR A 7 -21.22 10.14 13.94
C TYR A 7 -19.95 10.62 14.64
N THR A 8 -19.56 11.87 14.41
CA THR A 8 -18.35 12.46 14.99
C THR A 8 -18.54 13.95 15.27
N ASP A 9 -17.94 14.45 16.34
CA ASP A 9 -17.85 15.88 16.62
C ASP A 9 -16.62 16.55 15.97
N HIS A 10 -15.93 15.81 15.08
CA HIS A 10 -14.75 16.28 14.37
C HIS A 10 -15.03 16.46 12.87
N SER A 11 -15.57 17.63 12.52
CA SER A 11 -15.98 18.02 11.16
C SER A 11 -14.95 17.74 10.05
N ALA A 12 -13.64 17.79 10.33
CA ALA A 12 -12.61 17.49 9.33
C ALA A 12 -12.64 16.03 8.82
N LEU A 13 -13.16 15.08 9.61
CA LEU A 13 -13.26 13.67 9.20
C LEU A 13 -14.26 13.46 8.06
N LYS A 14 -15.22 14.38 7.88
CA LYS A 14 -16.12 14.39 6.72
C LYS A 14 -15.37 14.50 5.39
N TYR A 15 -14.19 15.13 5.41
CA TYR A 15 -13.36 15.39 4.25
C TYR A 15 -12.15 14.45 4.17
N LEU A 16 -12.14 13.36 4.94
CA LEU A 16 -11.01 12.44 5.07
C LEU A 16 -10.51 11.95 3.70
N PHE A 17 -11.43 11.48 2.85
CA PHE A 17 -11.13 10.99 1.50
C PHE A 17 -10.94 12.09 0.44
N ALA A 18 -11.34 13.33 0.73
CA ALA A 18 -11.20 14.45 -0.21
C ALA A 18 -9.79 15.08 -0.18
N LYS A 19 -8.95 14.66 0.77
CA LYS A 19 -7.63 15.26 1.00
C LYS A 19 -6.59 14.69 0.04
N LYS A 20 -6.14 15.52 -0.91
CA LYS A 20 -5.15 15.16 -1.95
C LYS A 20 -3.75 14.92 -1.39
N ASP A 21 -3.31 15.74 -0.44
CA ASP A 21 -1.97 15.66 0.17
C ASP A 21 -2.08 15.31 1.66
N ALA A 22 -2.32 14.03 1.95
CA ALA A 22 -2.36 13.51 3.30
C ALA A 22 -0.95 13.23 3.84
N LYS A 23 -0.67 13.63 5.10
CA LYS A 23 0.54 13.19 5.81
C LYS A 23 0.54 11.67 5.90
N ALA A 24 1.72 11.03 5.93
CA ALA A 24 1.87 9.57 5.94
C ALA A 24 0.94 8.85 6.94
N ARG A 25 0.85 9.35 8.18
CA ARG A 25 -0.06 8.81 9.21
C ARG A 25 -1.54 8.87 8.79
N LEU A 26 -1.98 9.96 8.18
CA LEU A 26 -3.36 10.13 7.73
C LEU A 26 -3.66 9.26 6.50
N PHE A 27 -2.70 9.12 5.59
CA PHE A 27 -2.81 8.25 4.43
C PHE A 27 -2.99 6.77 4.83
N ARG A 28 -2.28 6.30 5.87
CA ARG A 28 -2.49 4.96 6.43
C ARG A 28 -3.93 4.73 6.91
N TRP A 29 -4.52 5.71 7.61
CA TRP A 29 -5.92 5.64 8.02
C TRP A 29 -6.89 5.63 6.84
N ILE A 30 -6.62 6.43 5.80
CA ILE A 30 -7.42 6.43 4.57
C ILE A 30 -7.42 5.05 3.91
N LEU A 31 -6.24 4.40 3.83
CA LEU A 31 -6.12 3.06 3.25
C LEU A 31 -6.84 1.98 4.06
N LEU A 32 -6.83 2.05 5.40
CA LEU A 32 -7.60 1.13 6.24
C LEU A 32 -9.09 1.31 6.07
N LEU A 33 -9.52 2.58 6.04
CA LEU A 33 -10.93 2.93 6.03
C LEU A 33 -11.57 2.74 4.65
N GLN A 34 -10.78 2.71 3.55
CA GLN A 34 -11.33 2.50 2.21
C GLN A 34 -11.98 1.13 2.00
N GLU A 35 -11.64 0.13 2.82
CA GLU A 35 -12.24 -1.21 2.76
C GLU A 35 -13.69 -1.24 3.27
N PHE A 36 -14.11 -0.21 4.00
CA PHE A 36 -15.43 -0.13 4.62
C PHE A 36 -16.33 0.87 3.89
N ASP A 37 -17.59 0.48 3.61
CA ASP A 37 -18.62 1.42 3.15
C ASP A 37 -19.26 2.10 4.36
N PHE A 38 -18.85 3.33 4.64
CA PHE A 38 -19.43 4.14 5.70
C PHE A 38 -19.65 5.61 5.31
N LYS A 39 -20.59 6.25 5.99
CA LYS A 39 -20.85 7.68 5.87
C LYS A 39 -20.49 8.39 7.16
N VAL A 40 -19.71 9.46 7.07
CA VAL A 40 -19.40 10.33 8.20
C VAL A 40 -20.42 11.45 8.32
N ILE A 41 -21.00 11.62 9.50
CA ILE A 41 -21.92 12.70 9.85
C ILE A 41 -21.31 13.50 11.00
N ASP A 42 -21.15 14.80 10.78
CA ASP A 42 -20.74 15.75 11.82
C ASP A 42 -21.92 16.02 12.75
N THR A 43 -21.73 15.75 14.05
CA THR A 43 -22.72 15.96 15.10
C THR A 43 -22.18 16.91 16.15
N ARG A 44 -23.08 17.62 16.83
CA ARG A 44 -22.64 18.48 17.93
C ARG A 44 -22.09 17.60 19.04
N ARG A 45 -21.02 18.03 19.71
CA ARG A 45 -20.45 17.30 20.86
C ARG A 45 -21.50 16.96 21.93
N ALA A 46 -22.47 17.84 22.16
CA ALA A 46 -23.58 17.60 23.10
C ALA A 46 -24.46 16.38 22.73
N GLU A 47 -24.55 16.05 21.44
CA GLU A 47 -25.28 14.89 20.93
C GLU A 47 -24.40 13.62 20.92
N ASN A 48 -23.08 13.79 20.87
CA ASN A 48 -22.09 12.70 20.93
C ASN A 48 -21.67 12.36 22.37
N TYR A 49 -22.57 12.54 23.35
CA TYR A 49 -22.27 12.41 24.78
C TYR A 49 -21.76 11.01 25.15
N ALA A 50 -22.32 9.95 24.56
CA ALA A 50 -21.90 8.58 24.85
C ALA A 50 -20.41 8.35 24.53
N ALA A 51 -19.97 8.78 23.34
CA ALA A 51 -18.57 8.66 22.94
C ALA A 51 -17.66 9.61 23.74
N ASP A 52 -18.11 10.83 24.03
CA ASP A 52 -17.38 11.78 24.87
C ASP A 52 -17.17 11.22 26.29
N HIS A 53 -18.20 10.62 26.90
CA HIS A 53 -18.09 9.97 28.21
C HIS A 53 -17.15 8.77 28.17
N LEU A 54 -17.25 7.90 27.16
CA LEU A 54 -16.36 6.75 27.01
C LEU A 54 -14.90 7.19 26.80
N SER A 55 -14.67 8.27 26.05
CA SER A 55 -13.32 8.78 25.79
C SER A 55 -12.64 9.37 27.03
N ARG A 56 -13.43 9.75 28.03
CA ARG A 56 -12.96 10.31 29.31
C ARG A 56 -12.87 9.28 30.42
N LEU A 57 -13.29 8.04 30.16
CA LEU A 57 -13.19 6.98 31.13
C LEU A 57 -11.71 6.60 31.27
N GLU A 58 -11.19 6.70 32.49
CA GLU A 58 -9.80 6.33 32.78
C GLU A 58 -9.63 4.83 32.53
N ASN A 59 -8.67 4.48 31.68
CA ASN A 59 -8.38 3.07 31.41
C ASN A 59 -7.38 2.58 32.46
N PRO A 60 -7.75 1.67 33.39
CA PRO A 60 -6.84 1.17 34.41
C PRO A 60 -5.63 0.41 33.83
N TYR A 61 -5.66 0.07 32.54
CA TYR A 61 -4.60 -0.61 31.81
C TYR A 61 -3.81 0.31 30.86
N GLU A 62 -4.04 1.62 30.86
CA GLU A 62 -3.37 2.56 29.95
C GLU A 62 -1.82 2.54 30.10
N ASN A 63 -1.34 2.23 31.30
CA ASN A 63 0.08 2.08 31.62
C ASN A 63 0.65 0.67 31.36
N ILE A 64 -0.20 -0.29 31.00
CA ILE A 64 0.19 -1.69 30.72
C ILE A 64 0.35 -1.90 29.20
N PHE A 65 -0.40 -1.15 28.39
CA PHE A 65 -0.17 -1.07 26.96
C PHE A 65 1.12 -0.29 26.69
N ASP A 66 2.22 -1.00 26.46
CA ASP A 66 3.43 -0.41 25.90
C ASP A 66 3.03 0.17 24.52
N PRO A 67 3.22 1.47 24.23
CA PRO A 67 2.86 2.07 22.93
C PRO A 67 3.47 1.34 21.72
N LYS A 68 4.49 0.50 21.98
CA LYS A 68 5.13 -0.41 21.03
C LYS A 68 4.26 -1.58 20.57
N GLU A 69 3.21 -1.96 21.28
CA GLU A 69 2.34 -3.10 20.91
C GLU A 69 1.33 -2.77 19.82
N ILE A 70 1.01 -1.49 19.61
CA ILE A 70 0.35 -1.07 18.38
C ILE A 70 1.42 -1.15 17.29
N ASN A 71 1.58 -2.34 16.71
CA ASN A 71 2.40 -2.58 15.55
C ASN A 71 1.84 -1.73 14.38
N GLU A 72 2.29 -0.49 14.28
CA GLU A 72 1.96 0.44 13.18
C GLU A 72 2.56 -0.02 11.83
N THR A 73 3.29 -1.14 11.83
CA THR A 73 3.86 -1.72 10.61
C THR A 73 2.77 -2.42 9.84
N PHE A 74 2.19 -1.69 8.87
CA PHE A 74 1.35 -2.30 7.85
C PHE A 74 2.14 -3.41 7.14
N HIS A 75 1.60 -4.64 7.09
CA HIS A 75 2.24 -5.75 6.36
C HIS A 75 2.54 -5.42 4.88
N LEU A 76 1.85 -4.41 4.35
CA LEU A 76 1.97 -3.96 2.96
C LEU A 76 3.18 -3.04 2.71
N GLU A 77 3.68 -2.32 3.73
CA GLU A 77 4.78 -1.34 3.60
C GLU A 77 6.18 -1.97 3.56
N SER A 78 6.30 -3.30 3.61
CA SER A 78 7.59 -3.99 3.45
C SER A 78 8.13 -3.79 2.02
N LEU A 79 8.97 -2.76 1.86
CA LEU A 79 9.77 -2.54 0.66
C LEU A 79 10.89 -3.59 0.61
N ASN A 80 10.68 -4.63 -0.18
CA ASN A 80 11.74 -5.58 -0.52
C ASN A 80 12.76 -4.90 -1.44
N LYS A 81 13.80 -4.29 -0.85
CA LYS A 81 14.93 -3.72 -1.59
C LYS A 81 15.82 -4.86 -2.10
N VAL A 82 15.91 -5.00 -3.42
CA VAL A 82 16.94 -5.83 -4.05
C VAL A 82 18.16 -4.93 -4.29
N ALA A 83 19.24 -5.13 -3.54
CA ALA A 83 20.49 -4.41 -3.74
C ALA A 83 21.26 -5.00 -4.93
N HIS A 84 21.50 -4.20 -5.96
CA HIS A 84 22.39 -4.55 -7.08
C HIS A 84 23.58 -3.59 -7.14
N LYS A 85 24.70 -4.10 -7.67
CA LYS A 85 26.02 -3.43 -7.64
C LYS A 85 26.10 -2.19 -8.53
N ASP A 86 25.26 -2.07 -9.55
CA ASP A 86 25.24 -0.92 -10.47
C ASP A 86 23.97 -0.07 -10.32
N PRO A 87 24.09 1.21 -9.96
CA PRO A 87 22.95 2.12 -9.78
C PRO A 87 22.44 2.76 -11.08
N SER A 88 23.12 2.58 -12.23
CA SER A 88 22.75 3.25 -13.49
C SER A 88 21.64 2.53 -14.26
N THR A 89 21.52 1.21 -14.12
CA THR A 89 20.50 0.40 -14.79
C THR A 89 19.61 -0.25 -13.74
N PRO A 90 18.30 0.06 -13.70
CA PRO A 90 17.37 -0.63 -12.82
C PRO A 90 17.48 -2.16 -13.00
N TRP A 91 17.51 -2.90 -11.89
CA TRP A 91 17.70 -4.37 -11.91
C TRP A 91 16.63 -5.13 -12.73
N PHE A 92 15.51 -4.47 -13.05
CA PHE A 92 14.37 -5.04 -13.78
C PHE A 92 14.30 -4.60 -15.25
N VAL A 93 15.27 -3.84 -15.78
CA VAL A 93 15.23 -3.36 -17.18
C VAL A 93 15.07 -4.50 -18.18
N ASP A 94 15.79 -5.60 -17.97
CA ASP A 94 15.74 -6.74 -18.90
C ASP A 94 14.40 -7.47 -18.86
N LEU A 95 13.76 -7.53 -17.69
CA LEU A 95 12.42 -8.08 -17.52
C LEU A 95 11.36 -7.19 -18.19
N ALA A 96 11.48 -5.87 -18.03
CA ALA A 96 10.60 -4.91 -18.69
C ALA A 96 10.73 -4.98 -20.22
N ASN A 97 11.96 -5.05 -20.74
CA ASN A 97 12.23 -5.17 -22.17
C ASN A 97 11.71 -6.50 -22.75
N TYR A 98 11.83 -7.60 -21.99
CA TYR A 98 11.26 -8.88 -22.38
C TYR A 98 9.73 -8.83 -22.45
N HIS A 99 9.05 -8.30 -21.43
CA HIS A 99 7.58 -8.19 -21.46
C HIS A 99 7.07 -7.19 -22.50
N ALA A 100 7.81 -6.11 -22.77
CA ALA A 100 7.41 -5.11 -23.76
C ALA A 100 7.59 -5.58 -25.22
N ARG A 101 8.70 -6.29 -25.50
CA ARG A 101 9.15 -6.55 -26.89
C ARG A 101 9.74 -7.94 -27.12
N ASN A 102 9.59 -8.87 -26.17
CA ASN A 102 10.27 -10.18 -26.17
C ASN A 102 11.79 -10.09 -26.36
N PHE A 103 12.40 -8.98 -25.90
CA PHE A 103 13.83 -8.78 -26.01
C PHE A 103 14.57 -9.63 -24.97
N ILE A 104 15.50 -10.47 -25.42
CA ILE A 104 16.32 -11.34 -24.57
C ILE A 104 17.77 -10.87 -24.66
N ILE A 105 18.43 -10.69 -23.51
CA ILE A 105 19.85 -10.37 -23.46
C ILE A 105 20.65 -11.48 -24.15
N LYS A 106 21.46 -11.11 -25.14
CA LYS A 106 22.40 -12.03 -25.80
C LYS A 106 23.59 -12.30 -24.88
N GLY A 107 24.10 -13.53 -24.87
CA GLY A 107 25.29 -13.92 -24.09
C GLY A 107 25.03 -14.47 -22.69
N MET A 108 23.76 -14.73 -22.30
CA MET A 108 23.46 -15.45 -21.06
C MET A 108 23.91 -16.92 -21.14
N THR A 109 24.40 -17.47 -20.03
CA THR A 109 24.57 -18.91 -19.88
C THR A 109 23.21 -19.62 -19.83
N SER A 110 23.17 -20.92 -20.14
CA SER A 110 21.93 -21.70 -20.08
C SER A 110 21.25 -21.65 -18.70
N GLN A 111 22.05 -21.63 -17.62
CA GLN A 111 21.56 -21.53 -16.25
C GLN A 111 20.92 -20.15 -15.98
N GLN A 112 21.59 -19.07 -16.40
CA GLN A 112 21.06 -17.70 -16.26
C GLN A 112 19.76 -17.53 -17.05
N LYS A 113 19.70 -18.09 -18.27
CA LYS A 113 18.52 -18.04 -19.13
C LYS A 113 17.33 -18.78 -18.50
N GLN A 114 17.54 -19.97 -17.93
CA GLN A 114 16.48 -20.67 -17.19
C GLN A 114 15.99 -19.89 -15.97
N LYS A 115 16.91 -19.31 -15.20
CA LYS A 115 16.56 -18.46 -14.05
C LYS A 115 15.74 -17.25 -14.50
N PHE A 116 16.16 -16.58 -15.57
CA PHE A 116 15.46 -15.43 -16.14
C PHE A 116 14.01 -15.77 -16.49
N PHE A 117 13.77 -16.86 -17.23
CA PHE A 117 12.40 -17.27 -17.57
C PHE A 117 11.57 -17.74 -16.36
N LYS A 118 12.21 -18.26 -15.32
CA LYS A 118 11.52 -18.58 -14.07
C LYS A 118 11.09 -17.29 -13.36
N ASP A 119 11.99 -16.31 -13.28
CA ASP A 119 11.72 -15.03 -12.64
C ASP A 119 10.66 -14.24 -13.42
N ALA A 120 10.78 -14.15 -14.75
CA ALA A 120 9.90 -13.38 -15.64
C ALA A 120 8.41 -13.75 -15.53
N ARG A 121 8.07 -14.99 -15.17
CA ARG A 121 6.68 -15.42 -14.95
C ARG A 121 5.97 -14.69 -13.81
N HIS A 122 6.73 -14.17 -12.85
CA HIS A 122 6.18 -13.45 -11.72
C HIS A 122 6.02 -11.96 -11.99
N TYR A 123 6.41 -11.49 -13.18
CA TYR A 123 6.31 -10.09 -13.56
C TYR A 123 5.32 -9.93 -14.71
N PHE A 124 4.68 -8.78 -14.78
CA PHE A 124 3.88 -8.37 -15.92
C PHE A 124 4.02 -6.86 -16.10
N LEU A 125 3.84 -6.42 -17.34
CA LEU A 125 3.93 -5.01 -17.72
C LEU A 125 2.52 -4.46 -17.92
N ASP A 126 2.25 -3.35 -17.25
CA ASP A 126 1.08 -2.50 -17.49
C ASP A 126 1.62 -1.08 -17.71
N ASP A 127 1.79 -0.75 -18.99
CA ASP A 127 2.59 0.39 -19.49
C ASP A 127 2.23 1.70 -18.77
N PRO A 128 3.19 2.43 -18.15
CA PRO A 128 4.65 2.30 -18.20
C PRO A 128 5.30 1.55 -17.02
N TYR A 129 4.52 0.79 -16.27
CA TYR A 129 4.96 0.21 -15.00
C TYR A 129 5.12 -1.31 -15.07
N LEU A 130 6.20 -1.79 -14.46
CA LEU A 130 6.43 -3.21 -14.25
C LEU A 130 5.93 -3.61 -12.85
N PHE A 131 5.13 -4.66 -12.78
CA PHE A 131 4.60 -5.21 -11.55
C PHE A 131 5.15 -6.61 -11.30
N LYS A 132 5.18 -7.01 -10.02
CA LYS A 132 5.55 -8.35 -9.57
C LYS A 132 4.45 -8.94 -8.69
N THR A 133 4.04 -10.17 -8.98
CA THR A 133 3.23 -10.98 -8.06
C THR A 133 4.15 -11.66 -7.05
N CYS A 134 4.00 -11.30 -5.78
CA CYS A 134 4.78 -11.88 -4.69
C CYS A 134 4.14 -13.17 -4.16
N ALA A 135 4.88 -13.93 -3.35
CA ALA A 135 4.40 -15.20 -2.79
C ALA A 135 3.22 -15.03 -1.81
N ASP A 136 3.05 -13.82 -1.27
CA ASP A 136 1.89 -13.37 -0.49
C ASP A 136 0.66 -13.05 -1.36
N GLN A 137 0.72 -13.32 -2.68
CA GLN A 137 -0.27 -12.96 -3.70
C GLN A 137 -0.46 -11.45 -3.90
N ILE A 138 0.37 -10.61 -3.26
CA ILE A 138 0.29 -9.17 -3.38
C ILE A 138 1.05 -8.72 -4.63
N ILE A 139 0.41 -7.86 -5.43
CA ILE A 139 1.02 -7.24 -6.60
C ILE A 139 1.78 -5.98 -6.16
N ARG A 140 3.08 -5.92 -6.49
CA ARG A 140 3.96 -4.81 -6.09
C ARG A 140 4.61 -4.16 -7.31
N ARG A 141 4.62 -2.83 -7.37
CA ARG A 141 5.28 -2.06 -8.45
C ARG A 141 6.81 -2.06 -8.28
N CYS A 142 7.53 -2.32 -9.37
CA CYS A 142 8.97 -2.20 -9.43
C CYS A 142 9.40 -0.73 -9.56
N VAL A 143 10.28 -0.26 -8.68
CA VAL A 143 10.76 1.13 -8.67
C VAL A 143 12.29 1.16 -8.62
N ALA A 144 12.91 2.03 -9.44
CA ALA A 144 14.34 2.28 -9.38
C ALA A 144 14.68 3.19 -8.20
N GLY A 145 15.78 2.89 -7.48
CA GLY A 145 16.12 3.46 -6.16
C GLY A 145 16.17 5.00 -6.05
N LYS A 146 16.20 5.76 -7.15
CA LYS A 146 16.13 7.23 -7.14
C LYS A 146 14.70 7.82 -7.05
N LYS A 147 13.64 7.05 -7.33
CA LYS A 147 12.23 7.52 -7.34
C LYS A 147 11.43 7.11 -6.10
N LEU A 148 12.10 6.91 -4.97
CA LEU A 148 11.44 6.46 -3.73
C LEU A 148 10.63 7.55 -3.00
N LEU A 149 10.78 8.83 -3.36
CA LEU A 149 10.15 9.93 -2.63
C LEU A 149 8.72 10.31 -3.09
N THR A 150 8.26 9.82 -4.25
CA THR A 150 6.96 10.27 -4.82
C THR A 150 6.06 9.14 -5.30
N SER A 151 6.45 7.87 -5.09
CA SER A 151 5.88 6.74 -5.82
C SER A 151 5.39 5.61 -4.91
N SER A 152 4.75 5.93 -3.80
CA SER A 152 3.86 5.01 -3.09
C SER A 152 2.46 5.08 -3.71
N MET A 153 2.31 4.52 -4.92
CA MET A 153 1.00 4.32 -5.53
C MET A 153 0.68 2.85 -5.35
N LEU A 154 -0.21 2.58 -4.39
CA LEU A 154 -0.87 1.31 -4.23
C LEU A 154 -1.76 1.14 -5.48
N VAL A 155 -1.45 0.16 -6.33
CA VAL A 155 -2.38 -0.24 -7.39
C VAL A 155 -3.25 -1.33 -6.78
N ILE A 156 -4.48 -0.96 -6.42
CA ILE A 156 -5.56 -1.92 -6.21
C ILE A 156 -5.94 -2.39 -7.62
N VAL A 157 -5.56 -3.61 -7.98
CA VAL A 157 -6.10 -4.26 -9.17
C VAL A 157 -7.41 -4.89 -8.71
N ASP A 158 -8.54 -4.31 -9.09
CA ASP A 158 -9.82 -4.98 -8.92
C ASP A 158 -9.78 -6.31 -9.70
N PRO A 159 -10.27 -7.42 -9.12
CA PRO A 159 -10.37 -8.67 -9.86
C PRO A 159 -11.30 -8.46 -11.07
N PRO A 160 -11.02 -9.08 -12.23
CA PRO A 160 -11.93 -9.03 -13.37
C PRO A 160 -13.27 -9.62 -12.94
N GLY A 161 -14.33 -8.81 -13.05
CA GLY A 161 -15.69 -9.25 -12.79
C GLY A 161 -16.13 -10.29 -13.82
N ASP A 162 -16.77 -11.34 -13.32
CA ASP A 162 -17.61 -12.24 -14.13
C ASP A 162 -18.87 -11.52 -14.65
#